data_AF-A0A1I7EW58-F1
#
_entry.id   AF-A0A1I7EW58-F1
#
_cell.length_a   1.000
_cell.length_b   1.000
_cell.length_c   1.000
_cell.angle_alpha   90.00
_cell.angle_beta   90.00
_cell.angle_gamma   90.00
#
_symmetry.space_group_name_H-M   'P 1'
#
loop_
_entity.id
_entity.type
_entity.pdbx_description
1 polymer ?
#
loop_
_entity_poly.entity_id
_entity_poly.type
_entity_poly.pdbx_seq_one_letter_code
_entity_poly.pdbx_strand_id
1 'polypeptide(L)'
;MSGFRFVCGDCGKIEGFMTGMDFSYRRTYRATRQKAEAGAFGKKLSAFLSDHPEAALNPENRLYLCPSCGAWRVEPDLSAYLPLDGRTEPEPFVLFEEDTGEADGYRSVLLYEHRCTCGGRMEPSARPGEEKLRCRSCGGTMEIDVEMGSEQ
;
A
#
# COMPACT_ATOMS: atom_id res chain seq x y z
N MET A 1 4.12 -5.86 14.73
CA MET A 1 3.01 -5.43 13.87
C MET A 1 2.89 -3.93 14.01
N SER A 2 3.31 -3.19 12.98
CA SER A 2 3.24 -1.73 12.98
C SER A 2 1.92 -1.22 12.39
N GLY A 3 1.39 -0.15 12.95
CA GLY A 3 0.16 0.48 12.48
C GLY A 3 -0.12 1.82 13.16
N PHE A 4 -1.15 2.49 12.69
CA PHE A 4 -1.56 3.79 13.19
C PHE A 4 -3.04 3.78 13.49
N ARG A 5 -3.42 4.41 14.59
CA ARG A 5 -4.81 4.72 14.93
C ARG A 5 -4.99 6.22 14.94
N PHE A 6 -6.04 6.68 14.27
CA PHE A 6 -6.44 8.08 14.18
C PHE A 6 -7.80 8.28 14.82
N VAL A 7 -7.98 9.39 15.52
CA VAL A 7 -9.25 9.82 16.10
C VAL A 7 -9.63 11.17 15.51
N CYS A 8 -10.88 11.33 15.10
CA CYS A 8 -11.42 12.62 14.71
C CYS A 8 -11.77 13.45 15.95
N GLY A 9 -11.19 14.64 16.08
CA GLY A 9 -11.48 15.56 17.18
C GLY A 9 -12.94 16.04 17.23
N ASP A 10 -13.60 16.13 16.06
CA ASP A 10 -14.95 16.69 15.95
C ASP A 10 -16.07 15.69 16.27
N CYS A 11 -15.93 14.43 15.81
CA CYS A 11 -16.97 13.41 15.95
C CYS A 11 -16.55 12.16 16.73
N GLY A 12 -15.29 12.09 17.18
CA GLY A 12 -14.76 10.96 17.93
C GLY A 12 -14.55 9.67 17.12
N LYS A 13 -14.78 9.71 15.80
CA LYS A 13 -14.61 8.52 14.94
C LYS A 13 -13.15 8.08 14.92
N ILE A 14 -12.95 6.79 15.13
CA ILE A 14 -11.65 6.13 15.06
C ILE A 14 -11.49 5.44 13.71
N GLU A 15 -10.35 5.62 13.06
CA GLU A 15 -9.91 4.82 11.93
C GLU A 15 -8.49 4.33 12.20
N GLY A 16 -8.18 3.08 11.87
CA GLY A 16 -6.85 2.53 12.07
C GLY A 16 -6.40 1.70 10.89
N PHE A 17 -5.10 1.59 10.71
CA PHE A 17 -4.51 0.72 9.70
C PHE A 17 -3.18 0.13 10.12
N MET A 18 -2.88 -1.03 9.54
CA MET A 18 -1.64 -1.77 9.74
C MET A 18 -0.73 -1.52 8.54
N THR A 19 0.50 -1.09 8.81
CA THR A 19 1.55 -0.90 7.79
C THR A 19 2.46 -2.12 7.66
N GLY A 20 2.56 -2.95 8.71
CA GLY A 20 3.34 -4.19 8.69
C GLY A 20 2.50 -5.45 8.45
N MET A 21 3.04 -6.40 7.69
CA MET A 21 2.42 -7.72 7.48
C MET A 21 3.05 -8.85 8.30
N ASP A 22 4.19 -8.65 8.95
CA ASP A 22 4.94 -9.61 9.78
C ASP A 22 4.74 -11.09 9.34
N PHE A 23 4.28 -11.94 10.27
CA PHE A 23 4.02 -13.37 10.07
C PHE A 23 2.90 -13.69 9.05
N SER A 24 2.10 -12.70 8.66
CA SER A 24 1.00 -12.87 7.70
C SER A 24 1.41 -12.62 6.24
N TYR A 25 2.66 -12.19 5.98
CA TYR A 25 3.13 -11.78 4.66
C TYR A 25 2.75 -12.76 3.54
N ARG A 26 3.13 -14.05 3.66
CA ARG A 26 2.85 -15.06 2.61
C ARG A 26 1.37 -15.21 2.32
N ARG A 27 0.53 -15.17 3.35
CA ARG A 27 -0.94 -15.26 3.20
C ARG A 27 -1.47 -14.02 2.50
N THR A 28 -1.02 -12.84 2.90
CA THR A 28 -1.45 -11.57 2.31
C THR A 28 -0.98 -11.43 0.88
N TYR A 29 0.28 -11.76 0.58
CA TYR A 29 0.83 -11.79 -0.78
C TYR A 29 -0.02 -12.66 -1.71
N ARG A 30 -0.30 -13.91 -1.33
CA ARG A 30 -1.12 -14.84 -2.14
C ARG A 30 -2.53 -14.29 -2.38
N ALA A 31 -3.17 -13.75 -1.34
CA ALA A 31 -4.50 -13.17 -1.46
C ALA A 31 -4.52 -11.92 -2.35
N THR A 32 -3.52 -11.04 -2.22
CA THR A 32 -3.37 -9.84 -3.05
C THR A 32 -3.11 -10.22 -4.51
N ARG A 33 -2.22 -11.19 -4.75
CA ARG A 33 -1.92 -11.69 -6.09
C ARG A 33 -3.14 -12.28 -6.79
N GLN A 34 -3.90 -13.15 -6.12
CA GLN A 34 -5.15 -13.70 -6.68
C GLN A 34 -6.16 -12.61 -7.06
N LYS A 35 -6.30 -11.58 -6.22
CA LYS A 35 -7.17 -10.42 -6.53
C LYS A 35 -6.67 -9.63 -7.74
N ALA A 36 -5.35 -9.43 -7.85
CA ALA A 36 -4.73 -8.72 -8.96
C ALA A 36 -4.92 -9.47 -10.28
N GLU A 37 -4.66 -10.78 -10.29
CA GLU A 37 -4.88 -11.66 -11.44
C GLU A 37 -6.35 -11.67 -11.87
N ALA A 38 -7.29 -11.71 -10.91
CA ALA A 38 -8.72 -11.58 -11.16
C ALA A 38 -9.19 -10.19 -11.61
N GLY A 39 -8.29 -9.20 -11.68
CA GLY A 39 -8.61 -7.85 -12.17
C GLY A 39 -9.27 -6.92 -11.15
N ALA A 40 -9.26 -7.27 -9.85
CA ALA A 40 -9.83 -6.42 -8.80
C ALA A 40 -9.13 -5.05 -8.69
N PHE A 41 -7.87 -4.97 -9.14
CA PHE A 41 -7.06 -3.75 -9.20
C PHE A 41 -6.89 -3.22 -10.63
N GLY A 42 -7.86 -3.53 -11.49
CA GLY A 42 -7.89 -3.03 -12.86
C GLY A 42 -7.16 -3.92 -13.87
N LYS A 43 -7.56 -3.75 -15.13
CA LYS A 43 -7.16 -4.61 -16.26
C LYS A 43 -5.67 -4.49 -16.61
N LYS A 44 -5.06 -3.32 -16.39
CA LYS A 44 -3.64 -3.09 -16.71
C LYS A 44 -2.75 -4.00 -15.87
N LEU A 45 -3.00 -4.10 -14.56
CA LEU A 45 -2.24 -4.95 -13.67
C LEU A 45 -2.48 -6.44 -13.96
N SER A 46 -3.75 -6.83 -14.13
CA SER A 46 -4.11 -8.22 -14.47
C SER A 46 -3.46 -8.68 -15.77
N ALA A 47 -3.49 -7.85 -16.83
CA ALA A 47 -2.82 -8.15 -18.10
C ALA A 47 -1.30 -8.28 -17.91
N PHE A 48 -0.67 -7.34 -17.18
CA PHE A 48 0.76 -7.39 -16.90
C PHE A 48 1.17 -8.70 -16.19
N LEU A 49 0.41 -9.13 -15.18
CA LEU A 49 0.69 -10.38 -14.46
C LEU A 49 0.44 -11.63 -15.29
N SER A 50 -0.47 -11.55 -16.27
CA SER A 50 -0.67 -12.63 -17.25
C SER A 50 0.51 -12.75 -18.22
N ASP A 51 1.08 -11.63 -18.64
CA ASP A 51 2.24 -11.59 -19.55
C ASP A 51 3.56 -11.92 -18.82
N HIS A 52 3.62 -11.62 -17.51
CA HIS A 52 4.78 -11.81 -16.65
C HIS A 52 4.41 -12.60 -15.38
N PRO A 53 4.16 -13.92 -15.48
CA PRO A 53 3.80 -14.74 -14.32
C PRO A 53 4.90 -14.81 -13.25
N GLU A 54 6.16 -14.54 -13.60
CA GLU A 54 7.29 -14.42 -12.68
C GLU A 54 7.31 -13.11 -11.88
N ALA A 55 6.49 -12.12 -12.24
CA ALA A 55 6.51 -10.82 -11.58
C ALA A 55 6.08 -10.94 -10.10
N ALA A 56 6.85 -10.31 -9.23
CA ALA A 56 6.52 -10.07 -7.84
C ALA A 56 5.64 -8.82 -7.72
N LEU A 57 4.73 -8.81 -6.74
CA LEU A 57 3.94 -7.64 -6.35
C LEU A 57 4.38 -7.18 -4.97
N ASN A 58 4.31 -5.88 -4.70
CA ASN A 58 4.37 -5.38 -3.34
C ASN A 58 2.97 -5.44 -2.69
N PRO A 59 2.73 -6.31 -1.68
CA PRO A 59 1.44 -6.40 -1.02
C PRO A 59 1.31 -5.44 0.17
N GLU A 60 2.32 -4.63 0.48
CA GLU A 60 2.34 -3.76 1.66
C GLU A 60 1.30 -2.66 1.54
N ASN A 61 0.54 -2.48 2.62
CA ASN A 61 -0.42 -1.39 2.70
C ASN A 61 0.32 -0.08 2.91
N ARG A 62 -0.06 0.91 2.11
CA ARG A 62 0.40 2.28 2.26
C ARG A 62 -0.79 3.20 2.48
N LEU A 63 -0.55 4.28 3.22
CA LEU A 63 -1.49 5.37 3.33
C LEU A 63 -1.36 6.23 2.08
N TYR A 64 -2.42 6.32 1.29
CA TYR A 64 -2.48 7.15 0.09
C TYR A 64 -3.31 8.40 0.34
N LEU A 65 -2.80 9.55 -0.08
CA LEU A 65 -3.40 10.87 0.09
C LEU A 65 -3.71 11.47 -1.27
N CYS A 66 -4.91 12.01 -1.44
CA CYS A 66 -5.26 12.78 -2.62
C CYS A 66 -4.97 14.27 -2.37
N PRO A 67 -3.96 14.88 -3.01
CA PRO A 67 -3.67 16.30 -2.81
C PRO A 67 -4.82 17.21 -3.29
N SER A 68 -5.62 16.75 -4.26
CA SER A 68 -6.70 17.55 -4.84
C SER A 68 -7.91 17.72 -3.92
N CYS A 69 -8.28 16.69 -3.15
CA CYS A 69 -9.49 16.73 -2.31
C CYS A 69 -9.24 16.37 -0.84
N GLY A 70 -8.01 15.99 -0.47
CA GLY A 70 -7.65 15.53 0.88
C GLY A 70 -8.30 14.23 1.32
N ALA A 71 -8.94 13.50 0.41
CA ALA A 71 -9.38 12.13 0.68
C ALA A 71 -8.16 11.23 0.83
N TRP A 72 -8.26 10.22 1.67
CA TRP A 72 -7.19 9.28 1.92
C TRP A 72 -7.72 7.86 2.02
N ARG A 73 -6.84 6.89 1.73
CA ARG A 73 -7.14 5.46 1.77
C ARG A 73 -5.93 4.67 2.20
N VAL A 74 -6.17 3.45 2.62
CA VAL A 74 -5.12 2.48 2.88
C VAL A 74 -5.35 1.32 1.94
N GLU A 75 -4.40 1.13 1.03
CA GLU A 75 -4.48 0.15 -0.04
C GLU A 75 -3.08 -0.49 -0.23
N PRO A 76 -3.00 -1.72 -0.75
CA PRO A 76 -1.72 -2.33 -1.08
C PRO A 76 -1.00 -1.51 -2.17
N ASP A 77 0.32 -1.49 -2.15
CA ASP A 77 1.12 -0.73 -3.12
C ASP A 77 0.89 -1.21 -4.55
N LEU A 78 0.91 -2.53 -4.75
CA LEU A 78 0.65 -3.23 -6.02
C LEU A 78 1.65 -2.97 -7.15
N SER A 79 2.73 -2.21 -6.92
CA SER A 79 3.80 -2.12 -7.89
C SER A 79 4.40 -3.51 -8.15
N ALA A 80 4.81 -3.75 -9.39
CA ALA A 80 5.27 -5.04 -9.86
C ALA A 80 6.73 -5.00 -10.31
N TYR A 81 7.45 -6.07 -9.97
CA TYR A 81 8.89 -6.19 -10.10
C TYR A 81 9.26 -7.51 -10.74
N LEU A 82 10.26 -7.51 -11.63
CA LEU A 82 10.78 -8.74 -12.22
C LEU A 82 12.04 -9.20 -11.47
N PRO A 83 12.13 -10.49 -11.10
CA PRO A 83 13.32 -11.06 -10.48
C PRO A 83 14.49 -11.09 -11.48
N LEU A 84 15.68 -10.69 -11.03
CA LEU A 84 16.90 -10.64 -11.86
C LEU A 84 17.62 -11.99 -11.98
N ASP A 85 17.31 -12.92 -11.08
CA ASP A 85 17.95 -14.23 -10.89
C ASP A 85 16.98 -15.40 -11.11
N GLY A 86 15.81 -15.15 -11.69
CA GLY A 86 14.86 -16.18 -12.13
C GLY A 86 14.07 -16.87 -11.01
N ARG A 87 14.14 -16.39 -9.76
CA ARG A 87 13.20 -16.80 -8.69
C ARG A 87 11.76 -16.40 -9.06
N THR A 88 10.77 -17.09 -8.51
CA THR A 88 9.36 -16.91 -8.87
C THR A 88 8.48 -16.39 -7.73
N GLU A 89 9.00 -16.34 -6.50
CA GLU A 89 8.31 -15.81 -5.33
C GLU A 89 9.24 -14.79 -4.63
N PRO A 90 8.76 -13.57 -4.32
CA PRO A 90 9.52 -12.63 -3.51
C PRO A 90 9.64 -13.17 -2.09
N GLU A 91 10.86 -13.13 -1.54
CA GLU A 91 11.06 -13.36 -0.12
C GLU A 91 10.29 -12.29 0.69
N PRO A 92 9.74 -12.64 1.86
CA PRO A 92 9.21 -11.64 2.77
C PRO A 92 10.32 -10.63 3.10
N PHE A 93 9.96 -9.36 3.25
CA PHE A 93 10.88 -8.26 3.58
C PHE A 93 11.84 -7.82 2.47
N VAL A 94 11.58 -8.14 1.19
CA VAL A 94 12.19 -7.36 0.11
C VAL A 94 11.68 -5.92 0.23
N LEU A 95 12.49 -5.06 0.83
CA LEU A 95 12.25 -3.62 0.84
C LEU A 95 12.30 -3.18 -0.62
N PHE A 96 11.12 -2.96 -1.21
CA PHE A 96 11.03 -2.28 -2.49
C PHE A 96 11.35 -0.81 -2.24
N GLU A 97 12.64 -0.49 -2.12
CA GLU A 97 13.11 0.88 -1.95
C GLU A 97 12.60 1.73 -3.11
N GLU A 98 11.86 2.79 -2.79
CA GLU A 98 11.21 3.66 -3.78
C GLU A 98 12.23 4.46 -4.61
N ASP A 99 13.46 4.58 -4.15
CA ASP A 99 14.43 5.56 -4.65
C ASP A 99 15.47 5.02 -5.66
N THR A 100 15.57 3.71 -5.88
CA THR A 100 16.63 3.14 -6.74
C THR A 100 16.11 2.49 -8.02
N GLY A 101 14.82 2.11 -8.07
CA GLY A 101 14.28 1.30 -9.17
C GLY A 101 14.73 -0.17 -9.15
N GLU A 102 15.52 -0.56 -8.15
CA GLU A 102 16.08 -1.90 -7.95
C GLU A 102 15.96 -2.27 -6.47
N ALA A 103 15.12 -3.25 -6.16
CA ALA A 103 15.13 -3.93 -4.87
C ALA A 103 16.09 -5.11 -4.98
N ASP A 104 16.64 -5.65 -3.88
CA ASP A 104 17.67 -6.70 -3.90
C ASP A 104 17.33 -7.88 -4.84
N GLY A 105 17.93 -7.88 -6.03
CA GLY A 105 17.72 -8.82 -7.13
C GLY A 105 16.33 -8.77 -7.81
N TYR A 106 15.69 -7.60 -7.83
CA TYR A 106 14.45 -7.28 -8.55
C TYR A 106 14.55 -5.93 -9.27
N ARG A 107 14.08 -5.87 -10.52
CA ARG A 107 13.89 -4.60 -11.25
C ARG A 107 12.43 -4.16 -11.20
N SER A 108 12.18 -2.88 -10.90
CA SER A 108 10.83 -2.31 -11.05
C SER A 108 10.41 -2.27 -12.52
N VAL A 109 9.21 -2.74 -12.83
CA VAL A 109 8.69 -2.79 -14.21
C VAL A 109 7.32 -2.12 -14.35
N LEU A 110 6.54 -2.11 -13.28
CA LEU A 110 5.26 -1.41 -13.25
C LEU A 110 5.07 -0.71 -11.91
N LEU A 111 5.07 0.62 -11.93
CA LEU A 111 4.59 1.42 -10.80
C LEU A 111 3.07 1.53 -10.88
N TYR A 112 2.39 1.07 -9.82
CA TYR A 112 0.93 1.09 -9.78
C TYR A 112 0.43 2.47 -9.32
N GLU A 113 -0.41 3.10 -10.15
CA GLU A 113 -0.97 4.42 -9.86
C GLU A 113 -2.34 4.31 -9.17
N HIS A 114 -2.39 4.71 -7.90
CA HIS A 114 -3.65 4.85 -7.16
C HIS A 114 -4.40 6.11 -7.56
N ARG A 115 -5.72 5.99 -7.80
CA ARG A 115 -6.58 7.10 -8.22
C ARG A 115 -7.73 7.33 -7.26
N CYS A 116 -7.92 8.59 -6.91
CA CYS A 116 -9.04 9.05 -6.11
C CYS A 116 -10.32 9.08 -6.95
N THR A 117 -11.48 8.99 -6.29
CA THR A 117 -12.80 9.14 -6.93
C THR A 117 -13.01 10.53 -7.54
N CYS A 118 -12.27 11.55 -7.10
CA CYS A 118 -12.26 12.86 -7.75
C CYS A 118 -11.48 12.88 -9.08
N GLY A 119 -10.84 11.78 -9.47
CA GLY A 119 -10.00 11.66 -10.65
C GLY A 119 -8.52 12.00 -10.42
N GLY A 120 -8.19 12.61 -9.27
CA GLY A 120 -6.81 12.95 -8.89
C GLY A 120 -5.96 11.70 -8.61
N ARG A 121 -4.67 11.78 -8.94
CA ARG A 121 -3.67 10.79 -8.51
C ARG A 121 -3.51 10.87 -6.99
N MET A 122 -3.34 9.71 -6.36
CA MET A 122 -3.03 9.63 -4.94
C MET A 122 -1.54 9.38 -4.75
N GLU A 123 -0.98 9.94 -3.70
CA GLU A 123 0.44 9.89 -3.36
C GLU A 123 0.61 9.08 -2.07
N PRO A 124 1.60 8.17 -2.01
CA PRO A 124 1.91 7.49 -0.76
C PRO A 124 2.40 8.51 0.26
N SER A 125 1.96 8.35 1.50
CA SER A 125 2.43 9.10 2.66
C SER A 125 3.86 8.68 2.98
N ALA A 126 4.77 9.67 3.01
CA ALA A 126 6.18 9.44 3.33
C ALA A 126 6.42 9.25 4.83
N ARG A 127 5.54 9.81 5.66
CA ARG A 127 5.64 9.74 7.13
C ARG A 127 4.27 9.47 7.73
N PRO A 128 3.77 8.23 7.57
CA PRO A 128 2.46 7.86 8.08
C PRO A 128 2.30 8.27 9.54
N GLY A 129 1.28 9.08 9.81
CA GLY A 129 1.02 9.62 11.14
C GLY A 129 1.32 11.10 11.30
N GLU A 130 2.28 11.66 10.56
CA GLU A 130 2.52 13.12 10.59
C GLU A 130 1.48 13.90 9.77
N GLU A 131 0.62 13.21 9.00
CA GLU A 131 -0.32 13.86 8.09
C GLU A 131 -1.64 14.29 8.74
N LYS A 132 -2.11 15.47 8.34
CA LYS A 132 -3.42 15.98 8.71
C LYS A 132 -4.50 15.30 7.88
N LEU A 133 -5.00 14.17 8.37
CA LEU A 133 -6.06 13.42 7.70
C LEU A 133 -7.43 14.06 7.94
N ARG A 134 -8.30 13.98 6.93
CA ARG A 134 -9.70 14.40 7.04
C ARG A 134 -10.61 13.23 7.38
N CYS A 135 -11.47 13.41 8.38
CA CYS A 135 -12.45 12.42 8.77
C CYS A 135 -13.45 12.18 7.63
N ARG A 136 -13.61 10.92 7.22
CA ARG A 136 -14.53 10.54 6.15
C ARG A 136 -16.01 10.69 6.51
N SER A 137 -16.30 10.86 7.80
CA SER A 137 -17.68 10.94 8.31
C SER A 137 -18.16 12.37 8.54
N CYS A 138 -17.32 13.28 9.01
CA CYS A 138 -17.71 14.68 9.27
C CYS A 138 -16.83 15.73 8.58
N GLY A 139 -15.73 15.34 7.93
CA GLY A 139 -14.77 16.27 7.32
C GLY A 139 -13.79 16.91 8.30
N GLY A 140 -13.96 16.69 9.60
CA GLY A 140 -13.08 17.19 10.67
C GLY A 140 -11.67 16.66 10.60
N THR A 141 -10.74 17.30 11.32
CA THR A 141 -9.34 16.86 11.39
C THR A 141 -9.23 15.58 12.21
N MET A 142 -8.37 14.67 11.76
CA MET A 142 -7.98 13.49 12.53
C MET A 142 -6.55 13.65 13.06
N GLU A 143 -6.35 13.17 14.28
CA GLU A 143 -5.06 13.17 14.98
C GLU A 143 -4.65 11.73 15.28
N ILE A 144 -3.35 11.46 15.36
CA ILE A 144 -2.88 10.16 15.85
C ILE A 144 -3.33 10.00 17.30
N ASP A 145 -3.95 8.87 17.57
CA ASP A 145 -4.27 8.41 18.93
C ASP A 145 -3.14 7.50 19.45
N VAL A 146 -2.72 6.52 18.63
CA VAL A 146 -1.69 5.54 18.99
C VAL A 146 -0.88 5.15 17.76
N GLU A 147 0.45 5.20 17.89
CA GLU A 147 1.35 4.40 17.06
C GLU A 147 1.40 2.98 17.61
N MET A 148 0.86 2.03 16.85
CA MET A 148 0.90 0.62 17.21
C MET A 148 2.25 0.10 16.79
N GLY A 149 3.20 0.01 17.74
CA GLY A 149 4.48 -0.68 17.52
C GLY A 149 4.40 -2.15 17.93
N SER A 150 5.16 -3.02 17.27
CA SER A 150 5.66 -4.22 17.96
C SER A 150 6.72 -3.76 18.95
N GLU A 151 6.41 -3.84 20.24
CA GLU A 151 7.46 -4.00 21.25
C GLU A 151 8.29 -5.23 20.87
N GLN A 152 9.62 -5.05 20.87
CA GLN A 152 10.62 -6.08 20.55
C GLN A 152 10.63 -7.20 21.59
#